data_AF-A0A2D6VID0-F1
#
_entry.id   AF-A0A2D6VID0-F1
#
_cell.length_a   1.000
_cell.length_b   1.000
_cell.length_c   1.000
_cell.angle_alpha   90.00
_cell.angle_beta   90.00
_cell.angle_gamma   90.00
#
_symmetry.space_group_name_H-M   'P 1'
#
loop_
_entity.id
_entity.type
_entity.pdbx_description
1 polymer ?
#
loop_
_entity_poly.entity_id
_entity_poly.type
_entity_poly.pdbx_seq_one_letter_code
_entity_poly.pdbx_strand_id
1 'polypeptide(L)'
;MRRILILVLQISSFCVLFSTPIPYAGKVSVNGVNFDGQAQFSFSILLPSGFVVWQQGAEANATISVPVENGRYLVLLGGQGMNSLPPALFLEHDNVSLRVRADLSDGEGLRIVGPDQPITSTPHALSAEVARRALVADGVASGTVTHEMLSQSVKQDLNRTVTKSMLGSDVLSDLNRTVTPQMIQSSSITTAQLNEQILKYLKPEITYSPQAPGLIFGGQTVTLLSQAEGKYLSYQWYKNGQPIAGATGDRYVIEDVNGTLHDGNYSLVVSNDFGTVTTQPTQLVVDGTPTSHTVASISMDMIFCPPGTFTMGSPANEAGRGSDETQHQVTLTNGFYLGKYEVTQAQYETVMTGNSEGLNAKPSNWPNNNDRPVEQVSWNDIQVFLSRLNDMEQTAGRLPAGWKYVLPTEAQWEYACRAGTTTAYSWGNDINSTRAN
;
A
#
# COMPACT_ATOMS: atom_id res chain seq x y z
N MET A 1 -18.17 -14.44 -19.31
CA MET A 1 -18.74 -13.18 -19.82
C MET A 1 -19.95 -12.78 -19.00
N ARG A 2 -19.82 -11.78 -18.12
CA ARG A 2 -20.92 -11.00 -17.55
C ARG A 2 -20.48 -9.55 -17.59
N ARG A 3 -21.02 -8.77 -18.53
CA ARG A 3 -20.70 -7.35 -18.72
C ARG A 3 -21.67 -6.54 -17.85
N ILE A 4 -21.13 -5.80 -16.89
CA ILE A 4 -21.86 -4.81 -16.09
C ILE A 4 -21.91 -3.52 -16.92
N LEU A 5 -23.12 -3.03 -17.20
CA LEU A 5 -23.39 -1.74 -17.84
C LEU A 5 -23.32 -0.64 -16.76
N ILE A 6 -22.42 0.33 -16.92
CA ILE A 6 -22.41 1.57 -16.13
C ILE A 6 -23.16 2.63 -16.93
N LEU A 7 -24.29 3.10 -16.39
CA LEU A 7 -25.10 4.18 -16.94
C LEU A 7 -24.60 5.51 -16.35
N VAL A 8 -24.04 6.39 -17.17
CA VAL A 8 -23.70 7.76 -16.77
C VAL A 8 -24.95 8.61 -16.91
N LEU A 9 -25.57 8.97 -15.78
CA LEU A 9 -26.67 9.93 -15.71
C LEU A 9 -26.09 11.32 -15.45
N GLN A 10 -26.16 12.23 -16.42
CA GLN A 10 -25.90 13.64 -16.16
C GLN A 10 -27.03 14.20 -15.29
N ILE A 11 -26.69 14.57 -14.05
CA ILE A 11 -27.56 15.37 -13.18
C ILE A 11 -26.96 16.76 -13.10
N SER A 12 -27.66 17.72 -13.73
CA SER A 12 -27.43 19.15 -13.56
C SER A 12 -27.80 19.55 -12.13
N SER A 13 -26.87 19.44 -11.20
CA SER A 13 -27.09 19.92 -9.83
C SER A 13 -27.09 21.45 -9.79
N PHE A 14 -28.28 22.03 -9.72
CA PHE A 14 -28.50 23.30 -9.06
C PHE A 14 -27.93 23.20 -7.64
N CYS A 15 -26.87 23.95 -7.36
CA CYS A 15 -26.30 24.05 -6.02
C CYS A 15 -27.25 24.89 -5.17
N VAL A 16 -28.21 24.24 -4.50
CA VAL A 16 -28.95 24.88 -3.41
C VAL A 16 -27.99 24.86 -2.22
N LEU A 17 -27.46 26.04 -1.87
CA LEU A 17 -26.63 26.21 -0.68
C LEU A 17 -27.50 25.92 0.55
N PHE A 18 -27.45 24.68 1.07
CA PHE A 18 -27.99 24.39 2.40
C PHE A 18 -27.14 25.16 3.42
N SER A 19 -27.76 26.06 4.18
CA SER A 19 -27.06 26.78 5.24
C SER A 19 -26.57 25.79 6.30
N THR A 20 -25.34 25.98 6.78
CA THR A 20 -24.78 25.15 7.84
C THR A 20 -25.52 25.42 9.15
N PRO A 21 -26.05 24.40 9.84
CA PRO A 21 -26.69 24.58 11.14
C PRO A 21 -25.76 25.24 12.18
N ILE A 22 -26.34 25.99 13.13
CA ILE A 22 -25.59 26.71 14.16
C ILE A 22 -25.62 25.92 15.48
N PRO A 23 -24.46 25.49 16.04
CA PRO A 23 -24.44 24.85 17.35
C PRO A 23 -24.79 25.84 18.45
N TYR A 24 -25.76 25.48 19.29
CA TYR A 24 -26.19 26.26 20.45
C TYR A 24 -26.31 25.36 21.67
N ALA A 25 -25.76 25.82 22.79
CA ALA A 25 -25.85 25.12 24.07
C ALA A 25 -26.52 26.02 25.11
N GLY A 26 -27.35 25.44 25.96
CA GLY A 26 -28.00 26.16 27.04
C GLY A 26 -28.11 25.33 28.31
N LYS A 27 -28.64 25.96 29.36
CA LYS A 27 -28.89 25.32 30.66
C LYS A 27 -30.36 25.46 31.06
N VAL A 28 -30.93 24.41 31.64
CA VAL A 28 -32.28 24.37 32.22
C VAL A 28 -32.26 23.79 33.63
N SER A 29 -33.15 24.31 34.48
CA SER A 29 -33.34 23.86 35.86
C SER A 29 -34.80 23.99 36.27
N VAL A 30 -35.28 23.08 37.11
CA VAL A 30 -36.62 23.13 37.75
C VAL A 30 -36.41 23.38 39.24
N ASN A 31 -37.02 24.44 39.78
CA ASN A 31 -36.90 24.81 41.21
C ASN A 31 -35.45 24.91 41.73
N GLY A 32 -34.52 25.39 40.88
CA GLY A 32 -33.10 25.53 41.22
C GLY A 32 -32.26 24.25 41.11
N VAL A 33 -32.86 23.12 40.74
CA VAL A 33 -32.17 21.85 40.48
C VAL A 33 -31.99 21.64 38.97
N ASN A 34 -30.80 21.23 38.54
CA ASN A 34 -30.53 20.93 37.13
C ASN A 34 -31.50 19.84 36.62
N PHE A 35 -32.15 20.09 35.48
CA PHE A 35 -33.04 19.10 34.87
C PHE A 35 -32.23 18.04 34.12
N ASP A 36 -32.62 16.77 34.22
CA ASP A 36 -31.95 15.65 33.57
C ASP A 36 -33.01 14.74 32.92
N GLY A 37 -32.89 14.47 31.63
CA GLY A 37 -33.88 13.69 30.87
C GLY A 37 -34.25 14.30 29.52
N GLN A 38 -35.34 13.81 28.93
CA GLN A 38 -35.87 14.33 27.66
C GLN A 38 -36.82 15.50 27.92
N ALA A 39 -36.60 16.62 27.23
CA ALA A 39 -37.50 17.78 27.27
C ALA A 39 -37.88 18.24 25.86
N GLN A 40 -39.03 18.88 25.75
CA GLN A 40 -39.53 19.42 24.49
C GLN A 40 -39.13 20.89 24.37
N PHE A 41 -38.34 21.24 23.36
CA PHE A 41 -37.83 22.60 23.15
C PHE A 41 -38.46 23.27 21.94
N SER A 42 -38.66 24.59 22.05
CA SER A 42 -39.05 25.48 20.96
C SER A 42 -38.08 26.66 20.85
N PHE A 43 -37.53 26.85 19.65
CA PHE A 43 -36.53 27.86 19.32
C PHE A 43 -37.12 28.87 18.32
N SER A 44 -36.92 30.16 18.62
CA SER A 44 -37.26 31.27 17.73
C SER A 44 -36.17 32.33 17.75
N ILE A 45 -35.96 33.00 16.62
CA ILE A 45 -35.07 34.15 16.51
C ILE A 45 -35.91 35.41 16.34
N LEU A 46 -35.58 36.44 17.13
CA LEU A 46 -36.34 37.67 17.23
C LEU A 46 -35.46 38.90 17.00
N LEU A 47 -36.08 39.94 16.47
CA LEU A 47 -35.53 41.30 16.43
C LEU A 47 -35.64 41.98 17.80
N PRO A 48 -34.94 43.10 18.03
CA PRO A 48 -35.05 43.86 19.29
C PRO A 48 -36.47 44.40 19.54
N SER A 49 -37.28 44.51 18.48
CA SER A 49 -38.72 44.84 18.57
C SER A 49 -39.59 43.71 19.11
N GLY A 50 -39.04 42.50 19.29
CA GLY A 50 -39.78 41.29 19.67
C GLY A 50 -40.46 40.59 18.48
N PHE A 51 -40.24 41.05 17.25
CA PHE A 51 -40.76 40.40 16.04
C PHE A 51 -39.98 39.12 15.73
N VAL A 52 -40.68 38.01 15.49
CA VAL A 52 -40.09 36.71 15.17
C VAL A 52 -39.70 36.66 13.69
N VAL A 53 -38.42 36.53 13.40
CA VAL A 53 -37.85 36.45 12.03
C VAL A 53 -37.50 35.02 11.61
N TRP A 54 -37.42 34.09 12.57
CA TRP A 54 -37.32 32.66 12.29
C TRP A 54 -37.88 31.84 13.45
N GLN A 55 -38.45 30.68 13.13
CA GLN A 55 -38.93 29.69 14.10
C GLN A 55 -38.63 28.28 13.61
N GLN A 56 -38.42 27.35 14.55
CA GLN A 56 -37.96 26.00 14.25
C GLN A 56 -38.92 25.13 13.41
N GLY A 57 -40.22 25.42 13.43
CA GLY A 57 -41.25 24.61 12.74
C GLY A 57 -42.31 25.46 12.05
N ALA A 58 -43.27 24.83 11.36
CA ALA A 58 -44.33 25.54 10.65
C ALA A 58 -45.30 26.28 11.59
N GLU A 59 -45.47 25.77 12.81
CA GLU A 59 -46.39 26.32 13.82
C GLU A 59 -45.61 26.99 14.97
N ALA A 60 -46.21 28.03 15.57
CA ALA A 60 -45.57 28.85 16.60
C ALA A 60 -45.20 28.09 17.90
N ASN A 61 -45.80 26.92 18.14
CA ASN A 61 -45.53 26.08 19.31
C ASN A 61 -44.93 24.72 18.94
N ALA A 62 -44.43 24.55 17.71
CA ALA A 62 -43.75 23.32 17.32
C ALA A 62 -42.57 23.07 18.29
N THR A 63 -42.43 21.83 18.76
CA THR A 63 -41.35 21.41 19.66
C THR A 63 -40.49 20.31 19.04
N ILE A 64 -39.26 20.17 19.54
CA ILE A 64 -38.40 19.03 19.27
C ILE A 64 -37.98 18.40 20.59
N SER A 65 -37.84 17.07 20.61
CA SER A 65 -37.30 16.36 21.77
C SER A 65 -35.79 16.53 21.83
N VAL A 66 -35.26 17.06 22.93
CA VAL A 66 -33.82 17.25 23.13
C VAL A 66 -33.40 16.58 24.45
N PRO A 67 -32.36 15.73 24.43
CA PRO A 67 -31.75 15.24 25.65
C PRO A 67 -31.10 16.38 26.44
N VAL A 68 -31.39 16.43 27.73
CA VAL A 68 -30.73 17.32 28.69
C VAL A 68 -29.93 16.45 29.66
N GLU A 69 -28.63 16.73 29.77
CA GLU A 69 -27.71 16.05 30.67
C GLU A 69 -27.18 17.03 31.71
N ASN A 70 -27.44 16.76 33.00
CA ASN A 70 -27.04 17.62 34.12
C ASN A 70 -27.41 19.11 33.90
N GLY A 71 -28.63 19.33 33.42
CA GLY A 71 -29.17 20.64 33.11
C GLY A 71 -28.67 21.25 31.81
N ARG A 72 -27.78 20.61 31.05
CA ARG A 72 -27.24 21.16 29.80
C ARG A 72 -27.82 20.46 28.58
N TYR A 73 -28.09 21.23 27.54
CA TYR A 73 -28.52 20.71 26.25
C TYR A 73 -27.68 21.33 25.13
N LEU A 74 -27.53 20.60 24.03
CA LEU A 74 -26.86 21.03 22.81
C LEU A 74 -27.80 20.79 21.62
N VAL A 75 -27.88 21.76 20.72
CA VAL A 75 -28.74 21.67 19.54
C VAL A 75 -28.07 22.35 18.35
N LEU A 76 -28.34 21.84 17.15
CA LEU A 76 -27.97 22.46 15.87
C LEU A 76 -29.16 23.24 15.31
N LEU A 77 -29.22 24.55 15.54
CA LEU A 77 -30.27 25.44 15.03
C LEU A 77 -30.28 25.41 13.49
N GLY A 78 -31.46 25.27 12.90
CA GLY A 78 -31.60 25.06 11.45
C GLY A 78 -31.24 23.66 10.95
N GLY A 79 -30.84 22.75 11.84
CA GLY A 79 -30.66 21.32 11.60
C GLY A 79 -31.62 20.49 12.45
N GLN A 80 -31.33 19.18 12.61
CA GLN A 80 -32.11 18.27 13.48
C GLN A 80 -33.64 18.26 13.20
N GLY A 81 -34.04 18.38 11.93
CA GLY A 81 -35.45 18.40 11.52
C GLY A 81 -36.15 19.75 11.67
N MET A 82 -35.44 20.81 12.06
CA MET A 82 -35.96 22.18 12.08
C MET A 82 -35.94 22.83 10.69
N ASN A 83 -36.73 23.90 10.52
CA ASN A 83 -36.64 24.81 9.38
C ASN A 83 -35.21 25.33 9.21
N SER A 84 -34.66 25.28 7.99
CA SER A 84 -33.33 25.83 7.70
C SER A 84 -33.24 27.31 8.09
N LEU A 85 -32.11 27.72 8.66
CA LEU A 85 -31.84 29.13 8.94
C LEU A 85 -31.54 29.87 7.63
N PRO A 86 -32.31 30.91 7.25
CA PRO A 86 -32.01 31.67 6.04
C PRO A 86 -30.64 32.37 6.17
N PRO A 87 -29.73 32.22 5.18
CA PRO A 87 -28.45 32.95 5.20
C PRO A 87 -28.63 34.47 5.30
N ALA A 88 -29.69 35.00 4.69
CA ALA A 88 -30.02 36.43 4.71
C ALA A 88 -30.45 36.96 6.08
N LEU A 89 -30.90 36.09 6.99
CA LEU A 89 -31.36 36.48 8.34
C LEU A 89 -30.31 37.30 9.10
N PHE A 90 -29.04 36.90 8.97
CA PHE A 90 -27.90 37.56 9.62
C PHE A 90 -27.26 38.65 8.75
N LEU A 91 -27.71 38.81 7.51
CA LEU A 91 -27.32 39.92 6.62
C LEU A 91 -28.26 41.11 6.78
N GLU A 92 -29.55 40.85 6.92
CA GLU A 92 -30.61 41.86 7.00
C GLU A 92 -30.81 42.40 8.42
N HIS A 93 -30.34 41.67 9.44
CA HIS A 93 -30.56 42.01 10.84
C HIS A 93 -29.28 41.92 11.65
N ASP A 94 -28.73 43.08 12.01
CA ASP A 94 -27.47 43.18 12.78
C ASP A 94 -27.62 42.76 14.25
N ASN A 95 -28.83 42.76 14.79
CA ASN A 95 -29.13 42.42 16.18
C ASN A 95 -30.32 41.45 16.22
N VAL A 96 -30.03 40.18 16.45
CA VAL A 96 -31.06 39.15 16.66
C VAL A 96 -30.77 38.36 17.92
N SER A 97 -31.84 37.95 18.60
CA SER A 97 -31.75 37.14 19.81
C SER A 97 -32.51 35.83 19.66
N LEU A 98 -31.92 34.75 20.18
CA LEU A 98 -32.57 33.45 20.32
C LEU A 98 -33.44 33.44 21.57
N ARG A 99 -34.73 33.14 21.38
CA ARG A 99 -35.63 32.75 22.46
C ARG A 99 -35.70 31.24 22.53
N VAL A 100 -35.55 30.73 23.75
CA VAL A 100 -35.72 29.31 24.05
C VAL A 100 -36.91 29.13 24.98
N ARG A 101 -37.85 28.31 24.54
CA ARG A 101 -38.92 27.78 25.39
C ARG A 101 -38.74 26.28 25.56
N ALA A 102 -39.07 25.75 26.73
CA ALA A 102 -39.09 24.31 26.94
C ALA A 102 -40.27 23.89 27.81
N ASP A 103 -40.76 22.70 27.55
CA ASP A 103 -41.60 21.93 28.46
C ASP A 103 -40.70 20.87 29.10
N LEU A 104 -40.46 21.02 30.40
CA LEU A 104 -39.60 20.16 31.20
C LEU A 104 -40.39 19.01 31.87
N SER A 105 -41.63 18.73 31.41
CA SER A 105 -42.51 17.69 31.96
C SER A 105 -42.81 17.86 33.46
N ASP A 106 -42.74 19.09 33.97
CA ASP A 106 -43.01 19.45 35.37
C ASP A 106 -44.43 19.99 35.59
N GLY A 107 -45.28 19.93 34.56
CA GLY A 107 -46.68 20.35 34.61
C GLY A 107 -46.92 21.83 34.25
N GLU A 108 -45.86 22.62 34.07
CA GLU A 108 -45.94 24.05 33.72
C GLU A 108 -46.06 24.30 32.20
N GLY A 109 -45.87 23.26 31.38
CA GLY A 109 -45.93 23.35 29.93
C GLY A 109 -44.80 24.17 29.30
N LEU A 110 -44.98 24.55 28.03
CA LEU A 110 -43.98 25.26 27.22
C LEU A 110 -43.78 26.71 27.69
N ARG A 111 -42.68 26.96 28.40
CA ARG A 111 -42.34 28.28 28.99
C ARG A 111 -40.93 28.73 28.62
N ILE A 112 -40.66 30.03 28.75
CA ILE A 112 -39.32 30.59 28.52
C ILE A 112 -38.37 30.08 29.61
N VAL A 113 -37.24 29.49 29.22
CA VAL A 113 -36.29 28.85 30.15
C VAL A 113 -35.02 29.67 30.40
N GLY A 114 -34.91 30.86 29.81
CA GLY A 114 -33.82 31.79 30.02
C GLY A 114 -34.06 33.12 29.28
N PRO A 115 -33.28 34.17 29.57
CA PRO A 115 -33.38 35.42 28.82
C PRO A 115 -32.97 35.19 27.36
N ASP A 116 -33.61 35.94 26.46
CA ASP A 116 -33.27 35.89 25.02
C ASP A 116 -31.77 36.18 24.83
N GLN A 117 -31.05 35.28 24.16
CA GLN A 117 -29.60 35.36 24.02
C GLN A 117 -29.24 35.97 22.66
N PRO A 118 -28.39 37.01 22.60
CA PRO A 118 -27.93 37.54 21.32
C PRO A 118 -27.13 36.47 20.56
N ILE A 119 -27.51 36.20 19.31
CA ILE A 119 -26.72 35.33 18.43
C ILE A 119 -25.68 36.19 17.71
N THR A 120 -24.44 36.16 18.20
CA THR A 120 -23.30 36.75 17.49
C THR A 120 -22.63 35.66 16.65
N SER A 121 -23.14 35.39 15.45
CA SER A 121 -22.55 34.36 14.57
C SER A 121 -21.30 34.90 13.87
N THR A 122 -20.16 34.87 14.59
CA THR A 122 -18.83 35.17 14.04
C THR A 122 -18.46 34.35 12.79
N PRO A 123 -19.01 33.13 12.50
CA PRO A 123 -18.74 32.44 11.24
C PRO A 123 -19.55 32.93 10.02
N HIS A 124 -20.65 33.68 10.21
CA HIS A 124 -21.44 34.23 9.08
C HIS A 124 -21.19 35.74 8.87
N ALA A 125 -20.72 36.43 9.91
CA ALA A 125 -20.26 37.82 9.82
C ALA A 125 -19.04 38.00 8.89
N LEU A 126 -18.20 36.97 8.69
CA LEU A 126 -17.02 37.09 7.81
C LEU A 126 -17.41 37.10 6.32
N SER A 127 -18.42 36.31 5.93
CA SER A 127 -18.99 36.35 4.56
C SER A 127 -19.85 37.60 4.34
N ALA A 128 -20.50 38.12 5.39
CA ALA A 128 -21.24 39.38 5.38
C ALA A 128 -20.32 40.62 5.28
N GLU A 129 -19.17 40.61 5.95
CA GLU A 129 -18.18 41.69 5.92
C GLU A 129 -17.51 41.79 4.52
N VAL A 130 -17.27 40.65 3.86
CA VAL A 130 -16.79 40.61 2.48
C VAL A 130 -17.87 41.06 1.48
N ALA A 131 -19.15 40.80 1.75
CA ALA A 131 -20.27 41.28 0.93
C ALA A 131 -20.62 42.77 1.17
N ARG A 132 -20.53 43.28 2.41
CA ARG A 132 -20.70 44.70 2.75
C ARG A 132 -19.58 45.58 2.20
N ARG A 133 -18.36 45.07 2.12
CA ARG A 133 -17.23 45.77 1.49
C ARG A 133 -17.35 45.93 -0.02
N ALA A 134 -18.33 45.28 -0.66
CA ALA A 134 -18.60 45.41 -2.10
C ALA A 134 -19.68 46.45 -2.46
N LEU A 135 -20.38 47.05 -1.49
CA LEU A 135 -21.34 48.14 -1.74
C LEU A 135 -20.78 49.45 -1.19
N VAL A 136 -20.27 50.24 -2.13
CA VAL A 136 -19.73 51.58 -1.94
C VAL A 136 -20.79 52.50 -1.31
N ALA A 137 -20.40 53.07 -0.17
CA ALA A 137 -20.75 54.36 0.42
C ALA A 137 -21.97 55.12 -0.12
N ASP A 138 -22.99 55.27 0.74
CA ASP A 138 -23.88 56.43 0.72
C ASP A 138 -23.71 57.25 2.01
N GLY A 139 -23.36 58.53 1.82
CA GLY A 139 -23.73 59.64 2.71
C GLY A 139 -22.90 59.91 3.96
N VAL A 140 -21.79 60.65 3.82
CA VAL A 140 -21.13 61.33 4.95
C VAL A 140 -21.82 62.67 5.22
N ALA A 141 -22.10 62.98 6.50
CA ALA A 141 -22.74 64.21 6.95
C ALA A 141 -21.81 65.45 6.86
N SER A 142 -22.45 66.63 6.74
CA SER A 142 -21.86 67.94 6.41
C SER A 142 -20.67 68.34 7.30
N GLY A 143 -19.50 68.49 6.66
CA GLY A 143 -18.23 68.94 7.27
C GLY A 143 -17.01 68.09 6.90
N THR A 144 -17.21 66.91 6.31
CA THR A 144 -16.11 66.01 5.91
C THR A 144 -15.68 66.27 4.47
N VAL A 145 -14.36 66.32 4.23
CA VAL A 145 -13.78 66.40 2.87
C VAL A 145 -14.19 65.13 2.12
N THR A 146 -15.18 65.23 1.24
CA THR A 146 -15.60 64.13 0.37
C THR A 146 -14.61 63.97 -0.78
N HIS A 147 -14.55 62.78 -1.40
CA HIS A 147 -13.68 62.54 -2.57
C HIS A 147 -13.89 63.60 -3.66
N GLU A 148 -15.10 64.13 -3.83
CA GLU A 148 -15.41 65.19 -4.78
C GLU A 148 -14.70 66.53 -4.47
N MET A 149 -14.44 66.82 -3.19
CA MET A 149 -13.74 68.01 -2.72
C MET A 149 -12.22 67.95 -2.93
N LEU A 150 -11.68 66.79 -3.32
CA LEU A 150 -10.28 66.63 -3.69
C LEU A 150 -10.02 67.23 -5.07
N SER A 151 -8.91 67.95 -5.22
CA SER A 151 -8.50 68.50 -6.51
C SER A 151 -8.24 67.37 -7.53
N GLN A 152 -8.30 67.71 -8.82
CA GLN A 152 -8.00 66.75 -9.89
C GLN A 152 -6.61 66.11 -9.74
N SER A 153 -5.62 66.86 -9.25
CA SER A 153 -4.27 66.32 -8.98
C SER A 153 -4.26 65.29 -7.85
N VAL A 154 -5.03 65.51 -6.79
CA VAL A 154 -5.12 64.59 -5.64
C VAL A 154 -5.89 63.32 -6.02
N LYS A 155 -6.98 63.46 -6.80
CA LYS A 155 -7.73 62.31 -7.34
C LYS A 155 -6.88 61.44 -8.27
N GLN A 156 -6.00 62.06 -9.08
CA GLN A 156 -5.08 61.34 -9.95
C GLN A 156 -3.99 60.59 -9.18
N ASP A 157 -3.49 61.16 -8.08
CA ASP A 157 -2.47 60.52 -7.25
C ASP A 157 -3.06 59.33 -6.46
N LEU A 158 -4.27 59.48 -5.91
CA LEU A 158 -4.98 58.42 -5.17
C LEU A 158 -5.32 57.20 -6.03
N ASN A 159 -5.58 57.38 -7.33
CA ASN A 159 -5.87 56.30 -8.27
C ASN A 159 -4.63 55.78 -9.00
N ARG A 160 -3.43 56.23 -8.64
CA ARG A 160 -2.21 55.83 -9.33
C ARG A 160 -1.80 54.42 -8.92
N THR A 161 -1.78 53.50 -9.90
CA THR A 161 -1.18 52.17 -9.70
C THR A 161 0.33 52.30 -9.51
N VAL A 162 0.86 51.82 -8.38
CA VAL A 162 2.31 51.74 -8.16
C VAL A 162 2.87 50.67 -9.09
N THR A 163 3.61 51.11 -10.10
CA THR A 163 4.31 50.21 -11.04
C THR A 163 5.74 49.98 -10.57
N LYS A 164 6.39 48.93 -11.09
CA LYS A 164 7.78 48.58 -10.74
C LYS A 164 8.75 49.76 -10.93
N SER A 165 8.49 50.66 -11.88
CA SER A 165 9.28 51.89 -12.12
C SER A 165 9.11 52.99 -11.06
N MET A 166 8.14 52.84 -10.14
CA MET A 166 7.89 53.77 -9.03
C MET A 166 8.57 53.33 -7.72
N LEU A 167 9.19 52.14 -7.70
CA LEU A 167 9.95 51.65 -6.56
C LEU A 167 11.34 52.30 -6.53
N GLY A 168 11.85 52.54 -5.31
CA GLY A 168 13.22 53.00 -5.11
C GLY A 168 14.24 52.01 -5.68
N SER A 169 15.42 52.51 -6.03
CA SER A 169 16.49 51.68 -6.61
C SER A 169 16.96 50.57 -5.67
N ASP A 170 16.88 50.80 -4.36
CA ASP A 170 17.12 49.84 -3.28
C ASP A 170 16.08 48.71 -3.30
N VAL A 171 14.79 49.04 -3.30
CA VAL A 171 13.71 48.05 -3.34
C VAL A 171 13.73 47.26 -4.65
N LEU A 172 13.99 47.92 -5.78
CA LEU A 172 14.19 47.27 -7.07
C LEU A 172 15.38 46.32 -7.08
N SER A 173 16.47 46.70 -6.42
CA SER A 173 17.67 45.87 -6.34
C SER A 173 17.44 44.60 -5.53
N ASP A 174 16.70 44.69 -4.42
CA ASP A 174 16.33 43.54 -3.60
C ASP A 174 15.30 42.65 -4.30
N LEU A 175 14.28 43.24 -4.96
CA LEU A 175 13.27 42.47 -5.69
C LEU A 175 13.84 41.73 -6.91
N ASN A 176 14.87 42.30 -7.55
CA ASN A 176 15.58 41.68 -8.66
C ASN A 176 16.76 40.82 -8.19
N ARG A 177 17.01 40.71 -6.89
CA ARG A 177 18.11 39.91 -6.37
C ARG A 177 17.76 38.44 -6.52
N THR A 178 18.36 37.80 -7.52
CA THR A 178 18.33 36.34 -7.63
C THR A 178 19.12 35.75 -6.48
N VAL A 179 18.49 34.90 -5.67
CA VAL A 179 19.22 34.08 -4.69
C VAL A 179 20.13 33.14 -5.49
N THR A 180 21.43 33.39 -5.43
CA THR A 180 22.42 32.56 -6.12
C THR A 180 22.88 31.43 -5.20
N PRO A 181 23.29 30.26 -5.72
CA PRO A 181 23.83 29.16 -4.90
C PRO A 181 24.97 29.60 -3.98
N GLN A 182 25.78 30.58 -4.39
CA GLN A 182 26.87 31.16 -3.60
C GLN A 182 26.39 31.88 -2.34
N MET A 183 25.16 32.43 -2.34
CA MET A 183 24.56 33.09 -1.16
C MET A 183 24.01 32.10 -0.13
N ILE A 184 23.91 30.81 -0.49
CA ILE A 184 23.47 29.71 0.40
C ILE A 184 24.68 28.89 0.90
N GLN A 185 25.81 28.95 0.17
CA GLN A 185 27.02 28.16 0.44
C GLN A 185 27.60 28.33 1.85
N SER A 186 27.49 29.51 2.47
CA SER A 186 28.04 29.77 3.81
C SER A 186 27.32 29.04 4.94
N SER A 187 26.12 28.50 4.69
CA SER A 187 25.32 27.74 5.66
C SER A 187 24.95 26.33 5.16
N SER A 188 25.59 25.85 4.09
CA SER A 188 25.35 24.51 3.51
C SER A 188 26.58 23.63 3.66
N ILE A 189 26.39 22.38 4.12
CA ILE A 189 27.41 21.32 4.04
C ILE A 189 27.22 20.59 2.71
N THR A 190 28.28 20.53 1.90
CA THR A 190 28.31 19.73 0.66
C THR A 190 28.67 18.28 0.97
N THR A 191 28.31 17.35 0.07
CA THR A 191 28.68 15.93 0.19
C THR A 191 30.19 15.71 0.28
N ALA A 192 31.00 16.59 -0.31
CA ALA A 192 32.47 16.55 -0.23
C ALA A 192 33.03 16.94 1.16
N GLN A 193 32.23 17.60 2.01
CA GLN A 193 32.63 17.99 3.37
C GLN A 193 32.20 16.96 4.43
N LEU A 194 31.42 15.95 4.06
CA LEU A 194 31.06 14.83 4.94
C LEU A 194 32.21 13.82 5.04
N ASN A 195 32.48 13.31 6.23
CA ASN A 195 33.49 12.26 6.40
C ASN A 195 33.04 10.92 5.76
N GLU A 196 34.00 10.08 5.38
CA GLU A 196 33.73 8.81 4.69
C GLU A 196 32.88 7.83 5.51
N GLN A 197 33.01 7.84 6.84
CA GLN A 197 32.19 7.00 7.72
C GLN A 197 30.71 7.39 7.66
N ILE A 198 30.39 8.69 7.63
CA ILE A 198 29.01 9.17 7.50
C ILE A 198 28.49 8.90 6.09
N LEU A 199 29.31 9.11 5.07
CA LEU A 199 28.94 8.83 3.67
C LEU A 199 28.61 7.35 3.45
N LYS A 200 29.28 6.43 4.15
CA LYS A 200 28.97 4.99 4.12
C LYS A 200 27.53 4.69 4.51
N TYR A 201 26.98 5.37 5.53
CA TYR A 201 25.61 5.15 5.99
C TYR A 201 24.55 5.90 5.19
N LEU A 202 24.96 6.90 4.40
CA LEU A 202 24.06 7.74 3.62
C LEU A 202 23.91 7.24 2.18
N LYS A 203 24.97 6.74 1.56
CA LYS A 203 24.94 6.27 0.17
C LYS A 203 24.12 4.99 0.03
N PRO A 204 23.47 4.77 -1.14
CA PRO A 204 22.76 3.54 -1.41
C PRO A 204 23.77 2.41 -1.63
N GLU A 205 23.60 1.30 -0.93
CA GLU A 205 24.41 0.08 -1.06
C GLU A 205 23.48 -1.13 -1.19
N ILE A 206 23.68 -1.98 -2.20
CA ILE A 206 22.89 -3.19 -2.37
C ILE A 206 23.42 -4.27 -1.43
N THR A 207 22.58 -4.76 -0.53
CA THR A 207 22.89 -5.88 0.37
C THR A 207 22.34 -7.21 -0.14
N TYR A 208 21.29 -7.17 -0.97
CA TYR A 208 20.72 -8.36 -1.62
C TYR A 208 20.33 -8.07 -3.07
N SER A 209 21.00 -8.74 -4.01
CA SER A 209 20.66 -8.64 -5.45
C SER A 209 19.47 -9.53 -5.79
N PRO A 210 18.58 -9.10 -6.71
CA PRO A 210 17.42 -9.87 -7.07
C PRO A 210 17.77 -11.18 -7.75
N GLN A 211 17.00 -12.21 -7.44
CA GLN A 211 17.10 -13.55 -8.01
C GLN A 211 15.73 -13.92 -8.59
N ALA A 212 15.71 -14.48 -9.79
CA ALA A 212 14.51 -15.14 -10.30
C ALA A 212 14.21 -16.40 -9.45
N PRO A 213 12.93 -16.72 -9.17
CA PRO A 213 12.54 -17.82 -8.28
C PRO A 213 12.79 -19.25 -8.82
N GLY A 214 13.72 -19.43 -9.76
CA GLY A 214 13.99 -20.71 -10.41
C GLY A 214 12.98 -20.99 -11.53
N LEU A 215 12.19 -22.06 -11.41
CA LEU A 215 11.17 -22.43 -12.38
C LEU A 215 10.01 -21.42 -12.39
N ILE A 216 9.77 -20.80 -13.53
CA ILE A 216 8.67 -19.86 -13.73
C ILE A 216 7.79 -20.40 -14.83
N PHE A 217 6.51 -20.62 -14.52
CA PHE A 217 5.53 -21.05 -15.51
C PHE A 217 4.53 -19.95 -15.79
N GLY A 218 3.97 -19.95 -17.00
CA GLY A 218 2.90 -19.02 -17.37
C GLY A 218 1.74 -19.00 -16.36
N GLY A 219 1.25 -17.81 -16.01
CA GLY A 219 0.11 -17.61 -15.10
C GLY A 219 0.46 -17.60 -13.61
N GLN A 220 1.75 -17.56 -13.25
CA GLN A 220 2.19 -17.45 -11.85
C GLN A 220 2.43 -16.01 -11.42
N THR A 221 2.31 -15.75 -10.11
CA THR A 221 2.82 -14.51 -9.53
C THR A 221 4.30 -14.68 -9.18
N VAL A 222 5.16 -13.88 -9.83
CA VAL A 222 6.60 -13.83 -9.57
C VAL A 222 6.93 -12.56 -8.80
N THR A 223 7.72 -12.68 -7.72
CA THR A 223 8.23 -11.53 -6.99
C THR A 223 9.75 -11.48 -7.10
N LEU A 224 10.28 -10.42 -7.69
CA LEU A 224 11.70 -10.09 -7.64
C LEU A 224 11.93 -9.18 -6.43
N LEU A 225 12.77 -9.60 -5.49
CA LEU A 225 13.11 -8.86 -4.28
C LEU A 225 14.57 -8.39 -4.33
N SER A 226 14.82 -7.15 -3.93
CA SER A 226 16.16 -6.67 -3.63
C SER A 226 16.18 -5.96 -2.27
N GLN A 227 17.34 -5.91 -1.62
CA GLN A 227 17.54 -5.15 -0.39
C GLN A 227 18.71 -4.19 -0.56
N ALA A 228 18.55 -3.00 0.00
CA ALA A 228 19.55 -1.96 0.00
C ALA A 228 19.60 -1.22 1.34
N GLU A 229 20.78 -0.77 1.72
CA GLU A 229 21.02 0.12 2.86
C GLU A 229 21.29 1.55 2.37
N GLY A 230 21.03 2.52 3.24
CA GLY A 230 21.16 3.96 2.96
C GLY A 230 19.98 4.76 3.54
N LYS A 231 19.95 6.07 3.28
CA LYS A 231 18.86 6.95 3.74
C LYS A 231 18.09 7.55 2.57
N TYR A 232 16.77 7.67 2.72
CA TYR A 232 15.87 8.25 1.71
C TYR A 232 16.01 7.60 0.33
N LEU A 233 16.02 6.27 0.31
CA LEU A 233 16.21 5.50 -0.91
C LEU A 233 14.98 5.58 -1.81
N SER A 234 15.24 5.80 -3.10
CA SER A 234 14.28 5.63 -4.19
C SER A 234 14.67 4.42 -5.03
N TYR A 235 13.67 3.73 -5.56
CA TYR A 235 13.84 2.49 -6.31
C TYR A 235 13.23 2.64 -7.70
N GLN A 236 13.86 2.04 -8.70
CA GLN A 236 13.30 1.93 -10.05
C GLN A 236 13.78 0.64 -10.71
N TRP A 237 12.84 -0.25 -11.04
CA TRP A 237 13.14 -1.48 -11.77
C TRP A 237 13.27 -1.24 -13.27
N TYR A 238 14.12 -2.04 -13.90
CA TYR A 238 14.38 -2.03 -15.33
C TYR A 238 14.23 -3.45 -15.90
N LYS A 239 13.68 -3.54 -17.11
CA LYS A 239 13.67 -4.75 -17.94
C LYS A 239 14.44 -4.49 -19.22
N ASN A 240 15.47 -5.27 -19.50
CA ASN A 240 16.34 -5.13 -20.67
C ASN A 240 16.87 -3.69 -20.83
N GLY A 241 17.19 -3.03 -19.72
CA GLY A 241 17.68 -1.65 -19.70
C GLY A 241 16.61 -0.56 -19.85
N GLN A 242 15.33 -0.91 -19.95
CA GLN A 242 14.21 0.05 -20.00
C GLN A 242 13.48 0.14 -18.66
N PRO A 243 13.14 1.34 -18.16
CA PRO A 243 12.47 1.49 -16.88
C PRO A 243 11.04 0.93 -16.94
N ILE A 244 10.67 0.17 -15.90
CA ILE A 244 9.31 -0.37 -15.75
C ILE A 244 8.45 0.66 -15.02
N ALA A 245 7.41 1.17 -15.66
CA ALA A 245 6.55 2.19 -15.08
C ALA A 245 5.90 1.72 -13.78
N GLY A 246 5.96 2.55 -12.73
CA GLY A 246 5.34 2.28 -11.42
C GLY A 246 6.07 1.27 -10.53
N ALA A 247 7.14 0.63 -11.03
CA ALA A 247 7.94 -0.31 -10.25
C ALA A 247 8.97 0.42 -9.38
N THR A 248 8.49 1.10 -8.33
CA THR A 248 9.29 1.99 -7.47
C THR A 248 9.48 1.47 -6.04
N GLY A 249 9.31 0.17 -5.82
CA GLY A 249 9.53 -0.49 -4.53
C GLY A 249 10.82 -1.34 -4.50
N ASP A 250 11.16 -1.83 -3.31
CA ASP A 250 12.22 -2.84 -3.11
C ASP A 250 11.84 -4.22 -3.68
N ARG A 251 10.56 -4.39 -4.05
CA ARG A 251 9.99 -5.55 -4.71
C ARG A 251 9.34 -5.15 -6.03
N TYR A 252 9.46 -6.03 -7.02
CA TYR A 252 8.67 -5.99 -8.24
C TYR A 252 7.86 -7.28 -8.35
N VAL A 253 6.54 -7.13 -8.38
CA VAL A 253 5.59 -8.24 -8.47
C VAL A 253 5.04 -8.28 -9.89
N ILE A 254 5.17 -9.43 -10.53
CA ILE A 254 4.55 -9.73 -11.82
C ILE A 254 3.42 -10.71 -11.53
N GLU A 255 2.18 -10.25 -11.67
CA GLU A 255 1.00 -11.13 -11.63
C GLU A 255 0.82 -11.79 -13.01
N ASP A 256 0.38 -13.05 -13.04
CA ASP A 256 0.15 -13.82 -14.27
C ASP A 256 1.32 -13.73 -15.28
N VAL A 257 2.51 -14.13 -14.85
CA VAL A 257 3.75 -14.10 -15.65
C VAL A 257 3.60 -14.87 -16.97
N ASN A 258 4.30 -14.47 -18.03
CA ASN A 258 4.19 -15.07 -19.38
C ASN A 258 5.47 -14.75 -20.16
N GLY A 259 6.06 -15.74 -20.84
CA GLY A 259 7.35 -15.56 -21.50
C GLY A 259 7.37 -14.50 -22.59
N THR A 260 6.27 -14.33 -23.32
CA THR A 260 6.18 -13.31 -24.38
C THR A 260 6.32 -11.89 -23.84
N LEU A 261 5.78 -11.64 -22.64
CA LEU A 261 5.74 -10.30 -22.04
C LEU A 261 6.82 -10.09 -20.99
N HIS A 262 7.27 -11.14 -20.33
CA HIS A 262 8.05 -11.05 -19.10
C HIS A 262 9.47 -11.63 -19.22
N ASP A 263 9.79 -12.37 -20.28
CA ASP A 263 11.18 -12.83 -20.46
C ASP A 263 12.14 -11.66 -20.64
N GLY A 264 13.27 -11.70 -19.93
CA GLY A 264 14.32 -10.70 -20.03
C GLY A 264 15.20 -10.60 -18.80
N ASN A 265 16.13 -9.65 -18.87
CA ASN A 265 17.03 -9.33 -17.77
C ASN A 265 16.45 -8.19 -16.93
N TYR A 266 16.32 -8.42 -15.63
CA TYR A 266 15.79 -7.46 -14.67
C TYR A 266 16.91 -6.90 -13.80
N SER A 267 16.96 -5.59 -13.66
CA SER A 267 17.86 -4.92 -12.73
C SER A 267 17.10 -3.87 -11.93
N LEU A 268 17.64 -3.52 -10.77
CA LEU A 268 17.11 -2.48 -9.91
C LEU A 268 18.14 -1.36 -9.77
N VAL A 269 17.69 -0.13 -9.94
CA VAL A 269 18.46 1.07 -9.61
C VAL A 269 17.95 1.60 -8.28
N VAL A 270 18.89 1.80 -7.34
CA VAL A 270 18.63 2.41 -6.04
C VAL A 270 19.39 3.73 -5.97
N SER A 271 18.68 4.81 -5.69
CA SER A 271 19.25 6.16 -5.71
C SER A 271 18.78 7.02 -4.56
N ASN A 272 19.62 7.98 -4.17
CA ASN A 272 19.26 9.11 -3.31
C ASN A 272 20.18 10.31 -3.65
N ASP A 273 20.12 11.37 -2.85
CA ASP A 273 20.94 12.58 -3.04
C ASP A 273 22.46 12.34 -2.94
N PHE A 274 22.90 11.20 -2.39
CA PHE A 274 24.30 10.84 -2.18
C PHE A 274 24.86 9.91 -3.26
N GLY A 275 24.02 9.38 -4.15
CA GLY A 275 24.49 8.57 -5.28
C GLY A 275 23.44 7.61 -5.84
N THR A 276 23.92 6.72 -6.69
CA THR A 276 23.10 5.71 -7.34
C THR A 276 23.90 4.42 -7.48
N VAL A 277 23.26 3.29 -7.23
CA VAL A 277 23.81 1.94 -7.40
C VAL A 277 22.83 1.11 -8.22
N THR A 278 23.33 0.21 -9.05
CA THR A 278 22.53 -0.68 -9.89
C THR A 278 22.89 -2.13 -9.57
N THR A 279 21.89 -3.00 -9.44
CA THR A 279 22.12 -4.43 -9.22
C THR A 279 22.70 -5.10 -10.47
N GLN A 280 23.34 -6.26 -10.29
CA GLN A 280 23.57 -7.15 -11.43
C GLN A 280 22.22 -7.59 -12.01
N PRO A 281 22.12 -7.78 -13.34
CA PRO A 281 20.90 -8.24 -13.97
C PRO A 281 20.59 -9.70 -13.58
N THR A 282 19.33 -9.98 -13.25
CA THR A 282 18.82 -11.35 -13.07
C THR A 282 17.94 -11.73 -14.26
N GLN A 283 18.19 -12.90 -14.84
CA GLN A 283 17.43 -13.37 -16.00
C GLN A 283 16.13 -14.04 -15.54
N LEU A 284 15.01 -13.56 -16.07
CA LEU A 284 13.70 -14.17 -15.91
C LEU A 284 13.36 -14.85 -17.25
N VAL A 285 13.13 -16.16 -17.22
CA VAL A 285 12.64 -16.94 -18.36
C VAL A 285 11.44 -17.76 -17.90
N VAL A 286 10.29 -17.53 -18.52
CA VAL A 286 9.03 -18.22 -18.27
C VAL A 286 8.90 -19.38 -19.22
N ASP A 287 8.43 -20.52 -18.71
CA ASP A 287 8.32 -21.80 -19.42
C ASP A 287 9.67 -22.29 -20.01
N GLY A 288 10.77 -21.60 -19.70
CA GLY A 288 12.09 -22.15 -19.81
C GLY A 288 12.16 -23.37 -18.90
N THR A 289 12.82 -24.43 -19.35
CA THR A 289 13.14 -25.56 -18.48
C THR A 289 14.60 -25.44 -18.04
N PRO A 290 14.88 -24.77 -16.91
CA PRO A 290 16.20 -24.75 -16.29
C PRO A 290 16.84 -26.13 -16.34
N THR A 291 18.11 -26.18 -16.73
CA THR A 291 18.86 -27.44 -16.66
C THR A 291 19.06 -27.90 -15.21
N SER A 292 18.86 -27.01 -14.24
CA SER A 292 18.93 -27.28 -12.81
C SER A 292 17.93 -26.47 -11.98
N HIS A 293 17.49 -27.02 -10.85
CA HIS A 293 16.60 -26.39 -9.87
C HIS A 293 17.15 -26.66 -8.46
N THR A 294 17.15 -25.66 -7.57
CA THR A 294 17.58 -25.85 -6.17
C THR A 294 16.38 -25.78 -5.23
N VAL A 295 16.19 -26.83 -4.42
CA VAL A 295 15.14 -26.89 -3.40
C VAL A 295 15.56 -26.04 -2.20
N ALA A 296 14.96 -24.85 -2.08
CA ALA A 296 15.49 -23.80 -1.21
C ALA A 296 15.52 -24.16 0.28
N SER A 297 14.59 -24.98 0.78
CA SER A 297 14.54 -25.38 2.19
C SER A 297 15.69 -26.27 2.64
N ILE A 298 16.28 -27.03 1.71
CA ILE A 298 17.30 -28.05 2.02
C ILE A 298 18.55 -27.90 1.16
N SER A 299 18.64 -26.85 0.34
CA SER A 299 19.74 -26.58 -0.59
C SER A 299 20.08 -27.80 -1.46
N MET A 300 19.06 -28.52 -1.94
CA MET A 300 19.22 -29.70 -2.79
C MET A 300 19.21 -29.29 -4.26
N ASP A 301 20.26 -29.63 -4.98
CA ASP A 301 20.31 -29.46 -6.44
C ASP A 301 19.61 -30.60 -7.16
N MET A 302 18.73 -30.24 -8.08
CA MET A 302 18.06 -31.15 -9.00
C MET A 302 18.44 -30.80 -10.44
N ILE A 303 18.54 -31.81 -11.30
CA ILE A 303 18.90 -31.68 -12.71
C ILE A 303 17.69 -32.06 -13.55
N PHE A 304 17.43 -31.29 -14.61
CA PHE A 304 16.36 -31.62 -15.55
C PHE A 304 16.75 -32.77 -16.48
N CYS A 305 15.93 -33.81 -16.48
CA CYS A 305 15.98 -34.92 -17.40
C CYS A 305 14.93 -34.70 -18.51
N PRO A 306 15.34 -34.48 -19.77
CA PRO A 306 14.41 -34.21 -20.86
C PRO A 306 13.57 -35.45 -21.22
N PRO A 307 12.35 -35.26 -21.75
CA PRO A 307 11.55 -36.38 -22.27
C PRO A 307 12.32 -37.11 -23.37
N GLY A 308 12.07 -38.40 -23.51
CA GLY A 308 12.80 -39.22 -24.47
C GLY A 308 12.41 -40.69 -24.43
N THR A 309 12.94 -41.44 -25.38
CA THR A 309 12.77 -42.89 -25.50
C THR A 309 14.12 -43.56 -25.32
N PHE A 310 14.15 -44.63 -24.51
CA PHE A 310 15.36 -45.42 -24.27
C PHE A 310 15.03 -46.91 -24.11
N THR A 311 16.06 -47.74 -24.27
CA THR A 311 15.98 -49.18 -23.97
C THR A 311 16.29 -49.41 -22.49
N MET A 312 15.28 -49.80 -21.73
CA MET A 312 15.40 -50.19 -20.33
C MET A 312 15.75 -51.67 -20.22
N GLY A 313 16.59 -52.05 -19.25
CA GLY A 313 17.12 -53.40 -19.09
C GLY A 313 18.47 -53.62 -19.81
N SER A 314 19.06 -54.81 -19.65
CA SER A 314 20.42 -55.12 -20.10
C SER A 314 20.47 -56.15 -21.24
N PRO A 315 21.46 -56.06 -22.15
CA PRO A 315 21.68 -57.07 -23.18
C PRO A 315 21.84 -58.48 -22.59
N ALA A 316 21.35 -59.50 -23.30
CA ALA A 316 21.38 -60.87 -22.79
C ALA A 316 22.80 -61.41 -22.46
N ASN A 317 23.83 -60.82 -23.06
CA ASN A 317 25.25 -61.14 -22.87
C ASN A 317 25.99 -60.19 -21.92
N GLU A 318 25.32 -59.24 -21.27
CA GLU A 318 25.94 -58.34 -20.30
C GLU A 318 26.35 -59.11 -19.04
N ALA A 319 27.61 -58.92 -18.61
CA ALA A 319 28.14 -59.62 -17.45
C ALA A 319 27.50 -59.10 -16.16
N GLY A 320 27.00 -60.02 -15.33
CA GLY A 320 26.39 -59.68 -14.05
C GLY A 320 24.90 -59.31 -14.09
N ARG A 321 24.25 -59.36 -15.27
CA ARG A 321 22.80 -59.10 -15.37
C ARG A 321 21.96 -60.09 -14.57
N GLY A 322 20.88 -59.58 -14.01
CA GLY A 322 19.75 -60.33 -13.48
C GLY A 322 18.89 -60.99 -14.55
N SER A 323 18.06 -61.94 -14.12
CA SER A 323 17.12 -62.65 -15.02
C SER A 323 15.92 -61.81 -15.45
N ASP A 324 15.62 -60.75 -14.69
CA ASP A 324 14.49 -59.83 -14.84
C ASP A 324 14.80 -58.59 -15.68
N GLU A 325 16.06 -58.38 -16.08
CA GLU A 325 16.51 -57.19 -16.83
C GLU A 325 16.22 -57.25 -18.35
N THR A 326 15.06 -57.79 -18.74
CA THR A 326 14.73 -57.96 -20.18
C THR A 326 14.58 -56.62 -20.88
N GLN A 327 15.30 -56.43 -22.00
CA GLN A 327 15.27 -55.18 -22.75
C GLN A 327 13.90 -54.87 -23.35
N HIS A 328 13.42 -53.64 -23.12
CA HIS A 328 12.20 -53.12 -23.70
C HIS A 328 12.28 -51.60 -23.90
N GLN A 329 11.48 -51.06 -24.82
CA GLN A 329 11.45 -49.61 -25.08
C GLN A 329 10.53 -48.91 -24.10
N VAL A 330 11.04 -47.84 -23.49
CA VAL A 330 10.29 -46.97 -22.58
C VAL A 330 10.34 -45.54 -23.10
N THR A 331 9.18 -44.90 -23.18
CA THR A 331 9.04 -43.48 -23.59
C THR A 331 8.56 -42.65 -22.41
N LEU A 332 9.40 -41.73 -21.96
CA LEU A 332 9.05 -40.68 -21.00
C LEU A 332 8.50 -39.49 -21.78
N THR A 333 7.19 -39.31 -21.75
CA THR A 333 6.49 -38.27 -22.53
C THR A 333 6.64 -36.87 -21.94
N ASN A 334 7.05 -36.77 -20.68
CA ASN A 334 7.32 -35.51 -19.98
C ASN A 334 8.72 -35.55 -19.39
N GLY A 335 9.40 -34.41 -19.40
CA GLY A 335 10.64 -34.24 -18.65
C GLY A 335 10.36 -34.14 -17.15
N PHE A 336 11.39 -34.37 -16.35
CA PHE A 336 11.31 -34.37 -14.89
C PHE A 336 12.62 -33.88 -14.28
N TYR A 337 12.59 -33.44 -13.03
CA TYR A 337 13.80 -33.13 -12.28
C TYR A 337 14.19 -34.32 -11.41
N LEU A 338 15.49 -34.64 -11.36
CA LEU A 338 16.04 -35.67 -10.46
C LEU A 338 17.12 -35.05 -9.57
N GLY A 339 17.16 -35.44 -8.29
CA GLY A 339 18.22 -35.03 -7.38
C GLY A 339 19.59 -35.36 -7.97
N LYS A 340 20.51 -34.38 -7.98
CA LYS A 340 21.87 -34.55 -8.50
C LYS A 340 22.65 -35.59 -7.70
N TYR A 341 22.36 -35.67 -6.40
CA TYR A 341 22.94 -36.61 -5.46
C TYR A 341 21.82 -37.30 -4.68
N GLU A 342 22.18 -38.38 -4.00
CA GLU A 342 21.34 -38.98 -2.96
C GLU A 342 21.04 -37.96 -1.86
N VAL A 343 19.88 -38.10 -1.20
CA VAL A 343 19.48 -37.20 -0.11
C VAL A 343 20.50 -37.31 1.03
N THR A 344 21.07 -36.19 1.45
CA THR A 344 22.09 -36.21 2.50
C THR A 344 21.49 -36.33 3.90
N GLN A 345 22.30 -36.74 4.87
CA GLN A 345 21.91 -36.81 6.29
C GLN A 345 21.38 -35.45 6.79
N ALA A 346 22.04 -34.35 6.44
CA ALA A 346 21.58 -33.01 6.82
C ALA A 346 20.26 -32.61 6.14
N GLN A 347 20.07 -32.96 4.86
CA GLN A 347 18.83 -32.67 4.15
C GLN A 347 17.65 -33.43 4.76
N TYR A 348 17.85 -34.73 5.05
CA TYR A 348 16.84 -35.57 5.69
C TYR A 348 16.47 -35.07 7.09
N GLU A 349 17.48 -34.80 7.92
CA GLU A 349 17.28 -34.28 9.27
C GLU A 349 16.49 -32.96 9.28
N THR A 350 16.81 -32.04 8.36
CA THR A 350 16.13 -30.75 8.23
C THR A 350 14.62 -30.91 8.04
N VAL A 351 14.20 -31.86 7.20
CA VAL A 351 12.77 -32.10 6.92
C VAL A 351 12.12 -32.92 8.03
N MET A 352 12.82 -33.91 8.56
CA MET A 352 12.26 -34.92 9.47
C MET A 352 12.27 -34.52 10.94
N THR A 353 13.03 -33.49 11.32
CA THR A 353 12.98 -32.97 12.69
C THR A 353 11.56 -32.51 13.05
N GLY A 354 11.05 -33.02 14.17
CA GLY A 354 9.68 -32.72 14.63
C GLY A 354 8.58 -33.32 13.75
N ASN A 355 8.84 -34.44 13.06
CA ASN A 355 7.78 -35.17 12.36
C ASN A 355 6.74 -35.75 13.34
N SER A 356 5.47 -35.74 12.94
CA SER A 356 4.33 -36.21 13.76
C SER A 356 4.34 -37.70 14.00
N GLU A 357 4.97 -38.46 13.11
CA GLU A 357 5.02 -39.92 13.13
C GLU A 357 6.07 -40.45 14.13
N GLY A 358 6.83 -39.58 14.80
CA GLY A 358 7.86 -39.96 15.77
C GLY A 358 9.06 -40.69 15.15
N LEU A 359 9.24 -40.59 13.84
CA LEU A 359 10.34 -41.22 13.11
C LEU A 359 11.69 -40.60 13.47
N ASN A 360 12.75 -41.40 13.45
CA ASN A 360 14.10 -40.92 13.73
C ASN A 360 14.59 -39.98 12.62
N ALA A 361 14.91 -38.73 12.98
CA ALA A 361 15.44 -37.73 12.05
C ALA A 361 16.95 -37.92 11.72
N LYS A 362 17.65 -38.76 12.48
CA LYS A 362 19.07 -39.11 12.26
C LYS A 362 19.25 -40.65 12.27
N PRO A 363 18.70 -41.36 11.27
CA PRO A 363 18.67 -42.82 11.28
C PRO A 363 20.02 -43.48 10.97
N SER A 364 20.98 -42.72 10.43
CA SER A 364 22.21 -43.25 9.84
C SER A 364 23.21 -43.84 10.84
N ASN A 365 23.77 -45.00 10.49
CA ASN A 365 24.84 -45.73 11.19
C ASN A 365 26.21 -45.04 11.08
N TRP A 366 26.41 -44.12 10.13
CA TRP A 366 27.67 -43.39 9.97
C TRP A 366 27.54 -41.86 10.13
N PRO A 367 27.15 -41.36 11.32
CA PRO A 367 26.59 -40.00 11.54
C PRO A 367 27.59 -38.82 11.63
N ASN A 368 28.84 -38.96 11.21
CA ASN A 368 29.88 -37.93 11.40
C ASN A 368 30.20 -37.10 10.16
N ASN A 369 29.34 -37.14 9.14
CA ASN A 369 29.47 -36.29 7.96
C ASN A 369 28.08 -36.03 7.37
N ASN A 370 27.65 -34.77 7.47
CA ASN A 370 26.32 -34.30 7.06
C ASN A 370 26.06 -34.39 5.56
N ASP A 371 27.12 -34.48 4.74
CA ASP A 371 27.04 -34.57 3.28
C ASP A 371 26.92 -36.01 2.78
N ARG A 372 27.01 -37.00 3.69
CA ARG A 372 26.79 -38.41 3.33
C ARG A 372 25.33 -38.66 3.01
N PRO A 373 25.01 -39.65 2.16
CA PRO A 373 23.65 -40.09 1.97
C PRO A 373 23.05 -40.53 3.31
N VAL A 374 21.77 -40.20 3.52
CA VAL A 374 21.00 -40.77 4.61
C VAL A 374 20.75 -42.25 4.31
N GLU A 375 21.02 -43.09 5.29
CA GLU A 375 20.75 -44.53 5.26
C GLU A 375 20.07 -44.98 6.57
N GLN A 376 19.63 -46.24 6.62
CA GLN A 376 18.64 -46.80 7.56
C GLN A 376 17.23 -46.17 7.46
N VAL A 377 16.80 -45.80 6.26
CA VAL A 377 15.45 -45.27 5.99
C VAL A 377 14.64 -46.29 5.19
N SER A 378 13.40 -46.52 5.61
CA SER A 378 12.45 -47.38 4.90
C SER A 378 11.69 -46.62 3.83
N TRP A 379 11.05 -47.34 2.91
CA TRP A 379 10.18 -46.73 1.90
C TRP A 379 9.05 -45.90 2.55
N ASN A 380 8.52 -46.35 3.69
CA ASN A 380 7.48 -45.64 4.45
C ASN A 380 8.01 -44.33 5.05
N ASP A 381 9.24 -44.33 5.59
CA ASP A 381 9.86 -43.12 6.14
C ASP A 381 10.04 -42.05 5.05
N ILE A 382 10.41 -42.49 3.84
CA ILE A 382 10.54 -41.60 2.68
C ILE A 382 9.20 -41.01 2.25
N GLN A 383 8.07 -41.73 2.37
CA GLN A 383 6.77 -41.12 2.08
C GLN A 383 6.47 -39.96 3.03
N VAL A 384 6.81 -40.09 4.31
CA VAL A 384 6.66 -39.02 5.30
C VAL A 384 7.59 -37.84 4.98
N PHE A 385 8.86 -38.11 4.66
CA PHE A 385 9.82 -37.10 4.21
C PHE A 385 9.30 -36.31 3.00
N LEU A 386 8.83 -37.01 1.96
CA LEU A 386 8.31 -36.37 0.75
C LEU A 386 7.05 -35.56 1.02
N SER A 387 6.12 -36.05 1.86
CA SER A 387 4.93 -35.28 2.21
C SER A 387 5.33 -33.96 2.86
N ARG A 388 6.21 -34.01 3.86
CA ARG A 388 6.67 -32.81 4.58
C ARG A 388 7.41 -31.85 3.67
N LEU A 389 8.32 -32.33 2.82
CA LEU A 389 9.04 -31.49 1.87
C LEU A 389 8.09 -30.78 0.90
N ASN A 390 7.09 -31.51 0.37
CA ASN A 390 6.06 -30.92 -0.47
C ASN A 390 5.26 -29.85 0.27
N ASP A 391 4.79 -30.14 1.49
CA ASP A 391 4.02 -29.19 2.29
C ASP A 391 4.84 -27.91 2.60
N MET A 392 6.12 -28.06 2.94
CA MET A 392 7.04 -26.95 3.20
C MET A 392 7.22 -26.05 1.97
N GLU A 393 7.46 -26.64 0.80
CA GLU A 393 7.71 -25.88 -0.43
C GLU A 393 6.41 -25.30 -1.02
N GLN A 394 5.28 -25.99 -0.91
CA GLN A 394 3.97 -25.49 -1.35
C GLN A 394 3.48 -24.34 -0.47
N THR A 395 3.56 -24.49 0.86
CA THR A 395 3.15 -23.43 1.80
C THR A 395 3.98 -22.16 1.61
N ALA A 396 5.26 -22.32 1.25
CA ALA A 396 6.14 -21.20 0.95
C ALA A 396 5.98 -20.62 -0.47
N GLY A 397 5.10 -21.17 -1.30
CA GLY A 397 4.90 -20.75 -2.69
C GLY A 397 6.09 -21.02 -3.62
N ARG A 398 6.99 -21.95 -3.24
CA ARG A 398 8.20 -22.31 -4.00
C ARG A 398 8.02 -23.54 -4.89
N LEU A 399 7.03 -24.39 -4.61
CA LEU A 399 6.67 -25.51 -5.46
C LEU A 399 5.46 -25.16 -6.35
N PRO A 400 5.62 -25.13 -7.68
CA PRO A 400 4.53 -24.85 -8.62
C PRO A 400 3.34 -25.81 -8.48
N ALA A 401 2.14 -25.30 -8.75
CA ALA A 401 0.94 -26.14 -8.85
C ALA A 401 1.12 -27.24 -9.91
N GLY A 402 0.76 -28.47 -9.56
CA GLY A 402 0.95 -29.66 -10.42
C GLY A 402 2.32 -30.33 -10.30
N TRP A 403 3.26 -29.74 -9.58
CA TRP A 403 4.55 -30.35 -9.27
C TRP A 403 4.57 -30.97 -7.88
N LYS A 404 5.32 -32.07 -7.75
CA LYS A 404 5.49 -32.79 -6.49
C LYS A 404 6.88 -33.43 -6.43
N TYR A 405 7.56 -33.30 -5.30
CA TYR A 405 8.72 -34.14 -4.97
C TYR A 405 8.23 -35.55 -4.70
N VAL A 406 8.74 -36.52 -5.46
CA VAL A 406 8.38 -37.93 -5.38
C VAL A 406 9.62 -38.80 -5.54
N LEU A 407 9.52 -40.09 -5.19
CA LEU A 407 10.50 -41.07 -5.66
C LEU A 407 10.39 -41.20 -7.18
N PRO A 408 11.52 -41.30 -7.91
CA PRO A 408 11.47 -41.59 -9.33
C PRO A 408 10.86 -42.98 -9.56
N THR A 409 10.17 -43.17 -10.68
CA THR A 409 9.88 -44.52 -11.16
C THR A 409 11.19 -45.22 -11.54
N GLU A 410 11.21 -46.55 -11.56
CA GLU A 410 12.38 -47.31 -12.00
C GLU A 410 12.85 -46.88 -13.40
N ALA A 411 11.92 -46.66 -14.33
CA ALA A 411 12.21 -46.16 -15.66
C ALA A 411 12.83 -44.75 -15.67
N GLN A 412 12.34 -43.83 -14.82
CA GLN A 412 12.93 -42.49 -14.68
C GLN A 412 14.35 -42.57 -14.12
N TRP A 413 14.57 -43.44 -13.14
CA TRP A 413 15.86 -43.65 -12.51
C TRP A 413 16.87 -44.23 -13.52
N GLU A 414 16.53 -45.32 -14.22
CA GLU A 414 17.43 -45.92 -15.21
C GLU A 414 17.71 -44.98 -16.39
N TYR A 415 16.70 -44.25 -16.88
CA TYR A 415 16.87 -43.26 -17.94
C TYR A 415 17.91 -42.19 -17.57
N ALA A 416 17.81 -41.66 -16.35
CA ALA A 416 18.75 -40.67 -15.84
C ALA A 416 20.15 -41.26 -15.61
N CYS A 417 20.25 -42.45 -15.03
CA CYS A 417 21.53 -43.13 -14.82
C CYS A 417 22.25 -43.43 -16.14
N ARG A 418 21.53 -43.82 -17.19
CA ARG A 418 22.13 -44.08 -18.51
C ARG A 418 22.60 -42.81 -19.20
N ALA A 419 21.95 -41.67 -18.98
CA ALA A 419 22.31 -40.38 -19.59
C ALA A 419 22.54 -40.47 -21.12
N GLY A 420 21.73 -41.28 -21.81
CA GLY A 420 21.81 -41.51 -23.26
C GLY A 420 22.79 -42.60 -23.70
N THR A 421 23.52 -43.23 -22.77
CA THR A 421 24.38 -44.38 -23.07
C THR A 421 23.58 -45.69 -23.10
N THR A 422 24.12 -46.69 -23.81
CA THR A 422 23.59 -48.07 -23.86
C THR A 422 24.53 -49.05 -23.19
N THR A 423 25.42 -48.56 -22.33
CA THR A 423 26.48 -49.33 -21.68
C THR A 423 26.05 -49.83 -20.30
N ALA A 424 26.80 -50.78 -19.74
CA ALA A 424 26.52 -51.36 -18.43
C ALA A 424 26.58 -50.31 -17.29
N TYR A 425 27.48 -49.33 -17.40
CA TYR A 425 27.59 -48.19 -16.49
C TYR A 425 27.44 -46.88 -17.26
N SER A 426 27.14 -45.79 -16.55
CA SER A 426 27.01 -44.45 -17.13
C SER A 426 28.30 -43.93 -17.80
N TRP A 427 29.45 -44.56 -17.50
CA TRP A 427 30.77 -44.22 -18.03
C TRP A 427 31.37 -45.26 -18.99
N GLY A 428 30.63 -46.31 -19.35
CA GLY A 428 31.09 -47.38 -20.24
C GLY A 428 30.77 -48.79 -19.74
N ASN A 429 31.41 -49.81 -20.32
CA ASN A 429 31.13 -51.22 -20.00
C ASN A 429 32.05 -51.83 -18.93
N ASP A 430 33.15 -51.14 -18.60
CA ASP A 430 34.18 -51.68 -17.73
C ASP A 430 34.17 -51.01 -16.36
N ILE A 431 34.29 -51.83 -15.32
CA ILE A 431 34.57 -51.39 -13.96
C ILE A 431 36.07 -51.59 -13.67
N ASN A 432 36.72 -50.55 -13.16
CA ASN A 432 38.10 -50.63 -12.68
C ASN A 432 38.29 -49.74 -11.45
N SER A 433 39.40 -49.91 -10.74
CA SER A 433 39.69 -49.20 -9.49
C SER A 433 39.87 -47.69 -9.63
N THR A 434 39.98 -47.14 -10.85
CA THR A 434 40.01 -45.69 -11.09
C THR A 434 38.65 -45.11 -11.44
N ARG A 435 37.61 -45.96 -11.52
CA ARG A 435 36.22 -45.59 -11.84
C ARG A 435 35.19 -46.06 -10.81
N ALA A 436 35.61 -46.82 -9.79
CA ALA A 436 34.78 -47.14 -8.63
C ALA A 436 35.04 -46.10 -7.52
N ASN A 437 33.95 -45.64 -6.88
CA ASN A 437 33.97 -44.64 -5.79
C ASN A 437 34.77 -45.09 -4.57
#